data_AF-A0A142XDX4-F1
#
_entry.id   AF-A0A142XDX4-F1
#
_cell.length_a   1.000
_cell.length_b   1.000
_cell.length_c   1.000
_cell.angle_alpha   90.00
_cell.angle_beta   90.00
_cell.angle_gamma   90.00
#
_symmetry.space_group_name_H-M   'P 1'
#
loop_
_entity.id
_entity.type
_entity.pdbx_description
1 polymer ?
#
loop_
_entity_poly.entity_id
_entity_poly.type
_entity_poly.pdbx_seq_one_letter_code
_entity_poly.pdbx_strand_id
1 'polypeptide(L)'
;MTGDRHPGIVAELLIDGNDLPLVRAGDRVLLQFEGWAAVQFAAYPEAAAGTFEGRVYLVDPTSDGQGRFRVLVEPAPGAAWPDEALLRQGVRAQGWVVLKDVRLGYEVWRLLNGFPPAREVKAKEPGAPLGPAQRK
;
A
#
# COMPACT_ATOMS: atom_id res chain seq x y z
N MET A 1 -19.37 18.36 10.41
CA MET A 1 -18.19 17.82 9.71
C MET A 1 -17.74 16.57 10.44
N THR A 2 -18.49 15.49 10.27
CA THR A 2 -18.17 14.17 10.83
C THR A 2 -17.57 13.40 9.67
N GLY A 3 -16.24 13.40 9.57
CA GLY A 3 -15.55 12.57 8.58
C GLY A 3 -15.59 11.13 9.08
N ASP A 4 -16.18 10.25 8.28
CA ASP A 4 -16.27 8.82 8.57
C ASP A 4 -14.86 8.28 8.87
N ARG A 5 -14.65 7.83 10.12
CA ARG A 5 -13.36 7.32 10.59
C ARG A 5 -12.99 5.96 10.01
N HIS A 6 -13.86 5.38 9.20
CA HIS A 6 -13.70 4.07 8.63
C HIS A 6 -13.83 4.18 7.12
N PRO A 7 -12.83 3.74 6.35
CA PRO A 7 -13.03 3.54 4.92
C PRO A 7 -14.21 2.59 4.73
N GLY A 8 -14.97 2.79 3.65
CA GLY A 8 -16.01 1.85 3.22
C GLY A 8 -15.37 0.52 2.82
N ILE A 9 -15.30 0.25 1.52
CA ILE A 9 -14.58 -0.92 1.05
C ILE A 9 -13.05 -0.80 1.23
N VAL A 10 -12.44 -1.91 1.66
CA VAL A 10 -10.98 -2.06 1.78
C VAL A 10 -10.54 -3.35 1.09
N ALA A 11 -9.31 -3.34 0.57
CA ALA A 11 -8.66 -4.53 0.05
C ALA A 11 -7.74 -5.12 1.12
N GLU A 12 -7.78 -6.44 1.28
CA GLU A 12 -6.86 -7.18 2.15
C GLU A 12 -5.68 -7.68 1.32
N LEU A 13 -4.47 -7.37 1.77
CA LEU A 13 -3.23 -7.93 1.23
C LEU A 13 -2.49 -8.69 2.33
N LEU A 14 -1.86 -9.80 1.97
CA LEU A 14 -0.95 -10.55 2.84
C LEU A 14 0.49 -10.29 2.39
N ILE A 15 1.34 -9.87 3.31
CA ILE A 15 2.74 -9.52 3.05
C ILE A 15 3.65 -10.41 3.90
N ASP A 16 4.81 -10.80 3.37
CA ASP A 16 5.81 -11.56 4.10
C ASP A 16 6.42 -10.74 5.25
N GLY A 17 6.72 -11.39 6.38
CA GLY A 17 7.34 -10.74 7.54
C GLY A 17 8.67 -10.05 7.23
N ASN A 18 9.43 -10.51 6.23
CA ASN A 18 10.68 -9.87 5.80
C ASN A 18 10.44 -8.49 5.16
N ASP A 19 9.28 -8.31 4.52
CA ASP A 19 8.91 -7.05 3.85
C ASP A 19 8.14 -6.11 4.79
N LEU A 20 7.65 -6.60 5.94
CA LEU A 20 6.89 -5.81 6.91
C LEU A 20 7.59 -4.51 7.34
N PRO A 21 8.92 -4.46 7.61
CA PRO A 21 9.62 -3.22 7.96
C PRO A 21 9.58 -2.16 6.85
N LEU A 22 9.28 -2.58 5.62
CA LEU A 22 9.20 -1.74 4.44
C LEU A 22 7.80 -1.17 4.20
N VAL A 23 6.80 -1.47 5.05
CA VAL A 23 5.39 -1.04 4.86
C VAL A 23 4.91 -0.20 6.05
N ARG A 24 4.18 0.88 5.78
CA ARG A 24 3.63 1.83 6.76
C ARG A 24 2.28 2.35 6.31
N ALA A 25 1.45 2.75 7.26
CA ALA A 25 0.22 3.48 6.97
C ALA A 25 0.52 4.74 6.13
N GLY A 26 -0.31 4.96 5.11
CA GLY A 26 -0.18 6.03 4.12
C GLY A 26 0.66 5.69 2.89
N ASP A 27 1.34 4.54 2.85
CA ASP A 27 2.12 4.14 1.67
C ASP A 27 1.23 3.97 0.45
N ARG A 28 1.71 4.40 -0.73
CA ARG A 28 1.01 4.21 -2.00
C ARG A 28 0.98 2.73 -2.36
N VAL A 29 -0.19 2.26 -2.78
CA VAL A 29 -0.40 0.89 -3.24
C VAL A 29 -1.02 0.94 -4.63
N LEU A 30 -0.51 0.11 -5.53
CA LEU A 30 -1.18 -0.19 -6.80
C LEU A 30 -1.91 -1.52 -6.64
N LEU A 31 -3.17 -1.57 -7.02
CA LEU A 31 -4.06 -2.73 -6.85
C LEU A 31 -4.62 -3.18 -8.19
N GLN A 32 -4.79 -4.48 -8.35
CA GLN A 32 -5.54 -5.08 -9.43
C GLN A 32 -6.58 -6.03 -8.84
N PHE A 33 -7.85 -5.81 -9.15
CA PHE A 33 -8.94 -6.68 -8.71
C PHE A 33 -9.20 -7.78 -9.75
N GLU A 34 -9.43 -9.01 -9.30
CA GLU A 34 -9.84 -10.10 -10.20
C GLU A 34 -11.24 -9.80 -10.79
N GLY A 35 -11.47 -10.28 -12.02
CA GLY A 35 -12.72 -10.04 -12.75
C GLY A 35 -12.79 -8.68 -13.47
N TRP A 36 -11.84 -7.78 -13.22
CA TRP A 36 -11.57 -6.62 -14.07
C TRP A 36 -10.62 -7.01 -15.20
N ALA A 37 -11.19 -7.43 -16.33
CA ALA A 37 -10.41 -7.58 -17.55
C ALA A 37 -9.97 -6.21 -18.06
N ALA A 38 -8.72 -6.08 -18.51
CA ALA A 38 -8.26 -4.95 -19.32
C ALA A 38 -8.99 -4.96 -20.67
N VAL A 39 -10.29 -4.64 -20.69
CA VAL A 39 -11.02 -4.45 -21.93
C VAL A 39 -10.69 -3.05 -22.40
N GLN A 40 -9.88 -2.96 -23.46
CA GLN A 40 -9.60 -1.70 -24.16
C GLN A 40 -10.89 -1.24 -24.86
N PHE A 41 -11.85 -0.69 -24.12
CA PHE A 41 -12.92 0.06 -24.73
C PHE A 41 -12.34 1.40 -25.17
N ALA A 42 -12.25 1.63 -26.48
CA ALA A 42 -11.78 2.88 -27.08
C ALA A 42 -12.58 4.14 -26.67
N ALA A 43 -13.64 3.97 -25.86
CA ALA A 43 -14.55 5.01 -25.42
C ALA A 43 -14.21 5.62 -24.05
N TYR A 44 -13.31 5.04 -23.25
CA TYR A 44 -12.93 5.53 -21.91
C TYR A 44 -11.44 5.27 -21.60
N PRO A 45 -10.52 6.18 -21.98
CA PRO A 45 -9.08 6.02 -21.78
C PRO A 45 -8.68 5.78 -20.31
N GLU A 46 -9.38 6.41 -19.37
CA GLU A 46 -9.17 6.29 -17.93
C GLU A 46 -9.62 4.95 -17.33
N ALA A 47 -10.53 4.22 -17.98
CA ALA A 47 -11.04 2.92 -17.54
C ALA A 47 -10.24 1.72 -18.08
N ALA A 48 -9.26 1.96 -18.95
CA ALA A 48 -8.40 0.93 -19.53
C ALA A 48 -7.28 0.44 -18.59
N ALA A 49 -7.15 1.05 -17.41
CA ALA A 49 -6.18 0.65 -16.40
C ALA A 49 -6.83 -0.34 -15.42
N GLY A 50 -6.58 -1.64 -15.59
CA GLY A 50 -6.88 -2.65 -14.56
C GLY A 50 -6.03 -2.50 -13.30
N THR A 51 -5.59 -1.28 -12.98
CA THR A 51 -4.74 -0.92 -11.86
C THR A 51 -5.35 0.30 -11.17
N PHE A 52 -5.70 0.13 -9.90
CA PHE A 52 -6.34 1.11 -9.05
C PHE A 52 -5.36 1.60 -8.00
N GLU A 53 -5.41 2.89 -7.68
CA GLU A 53 -4.56 3.44 -6.63
C GLU A 53 -5.22 3.30 -5.25
N GLY A 54 -4.43 2.83 -4.30
CA GLY A 54 -4.79 2.72 -2.91
C GLY A 54 -3.70 3.32 -2.02
N ARG A 55 -3.98 3.37 -0.72
CA ARG A 55 -2.97 3.60 0.30
C ARG A 55 -3.14 2.64 1.45
N VAL A 56 -2.04 2.29 2.10
CA VAL A 56 -2.09 1.44 3.30
C VAL A 56 -2.88 2.17 4.38
N TYR A 57 -4.02 1.63 4.77
CA TYR A 57 -4.83 2.13 5.86
C TYR A 57 -4.26 1.65 7.20
N LEU A 58 -3.98 0.35 7.30
CA LEU A 58 -3.52 -0.29 8.53
C LEU A 58 -2.67 -1.52 8.23
N VAL A 59 -1.71 -1.79 9.10
CA VAL A 59 -0.90 -3.01 9.13
C VAL A 59 -1.19 -3.72 10.45
N ASP A 60 -1.66 -4.96 10.37
CA ASP A 60 -1.91 -5.75 11.57
C ASP A 60 -0.59 -6.14 12.24
N PRO A 61 -0.48 -6.02 13.58
CA PRO A 61 0.74 -6.36 14.31
C PRO A 61 0.94 -7.87 14.47
N THR A 62 -0.05 -8.68 14.15
CA THR A 62 -0.07 -10.13 14.34
C THR A 62 0.00 -10.86 13.01
N SER A 63 0.78 -11.95 12.95
CA SER A 63 0.85 -12.80 11.76
C SER A 63 -0.32 -13.78 11.71
N ASP A 64 -0.56 -14.33 10.51
CA ASP A 64 -1.52 -15.40 10.24
C ASP A 64 -1.07 -16.80 10.74
N GLY A 65 0.00 -16.87 11.55
CA GLY A 65 0.62 -18.12 11.98
C GLY A 65 1.55 -18.76 10.94
N GLN A 66 1.58 -18.26 9.71
CA GLN A 66 2.49 -18.70 8.63
C GLN A 66 3.57 -17.66 8.32
N GLY A 67 3.69 -16.61 9.13
CA GLY A 67 4.68 -15.55 8.96
C GLY A 67 4.25 -14.45 7.99
N ARG A 68 2.99 -14.43 7.56
CA ARG A 68 2.43 -13.33 6.76
C ARG A 68 1.62 -12.39 7.63
N PHE A 69 1.63 -11.13 7.27
CA PHE A 69 0.94 -10.06 7.98
C PHE A 69 -0.14 -9.47 7.10
N ARG A 70 -1.27 -9.17 7.71
CA ARG A 70 -2.38 -8.55 7.02
C ARG A 70 -2.16 -7.05 6.91
N VAL A 71 -2.35 -6.54 5.70
CA VAL A 71 -2.34 -5.11 5.38
C VAL A 71 -3.67 -4.75 4.75
N LEU A 72 -4.35 -3.76 5.32
CA LEU A 72 -5.58 -3.21 4.78
C LEU A 72 -5.23 -1.99 3.93
N VAL A 73 -5.79 -1.96 2.73
CA VAL A 73 -5.60 -0.89 1.77
C VAL A 73 -6.95 -0.22 1.54
N GLU A 74 -6.97 1.09 1.54
CA GLU A 74 -8.14 1.91 1.20
C GLU A 74 -7.89 2.68 -0.10
N PRO A 75 -8.94 3.20 -0.78
CA PRO A 75 -8.76 4.07 -1.93
C PRO A 75 -7.84 5.26 -1.60
N ALA A 76 -6.91 5.57 -2.50
CA ALA A 76 -6.11 6.78 -2.37
C ALA A 76 -7.00 8.03 -2.55
N PRO A 77 -6.63 9.21 -1.98
CA PRO A 77 -7.38 10.43 -2.18
C PRO A 77 -7.59 10.76 -3.67
N GLY A 78 -8.84 10.85 -4.11
CA GLY A 78 -9.20 11.11 -5.51
C GLY A 78 -9.16 9.89 -6.42
N ALA A 79 -8.80 8.71 -5.92
CA ALA A 79 -8.88 7.45 -6.66
C ALA A 79 -10.28 6.85 -6.53
N ALA A 80 -10.89 6.48 -7.65
CA ALA A 80 -12.15 5.76 -7.69
C ALA A 80 -11.88 4.26 -7.89
N TRP A 81 -12.24 3.45 -6.90
CA TRP A 81 -12.32 2.00 -7.09
C TRP A 81 -13.64 1.64 -7.78
N PRO A 82 -13.73 0.44 -8.37
CA PRO A 82 -15.00 -0.06 -8.88
C PRO A 82 -16.08 -0.09 -7.80
N ASP A 83 -17.33 0.04 -8.24
CA ASP A 83 -18.51 0.04 -7.36
C ASP A 83 -18.57 -1.21 -6.46
N GLU A 84 -19.11 -1.06 -5.25
CA GLU A 84 -19.24 -2.15 -4.26
C GLU A 84 -20.05 -3.35 -4.79
N ALA A 85 -20.97 -3.14 -5.73
CA ALA A 85 -21.71 -4.22 -6.38
C ALA A 85 -20.79 -5.16 -7.18
N LEU A 86 -19.67 -4.62 -7.70
CA LEU A 86 -18.63 -5.33 -8.43
C LEU A 86 -17.54 -5.83 -7.50
N LEU A 87 -17.06 -5.01 -6.56
CA LEU A 87 -16.10 -5.40 -5.53
C LEU A 87 -16.81 -6.00 -4.31
N ARG A 88 -17.46 -7.15 -4.51
CA ARG A 88 -18.06 -7.87 -3.40
C ARG A 88 -16.98 -8.38 -2.45
N GLN A 89 -17.34 -8.53 -1.17
CA GLN A 89 -16.46 -9.18 -0.20
C GLN A 89 -16.04 -10.56 -0.72
N GLY A 90 -14.73 -10.83 -0.69
CA GLY A 90 -14.13 -12.06 -1.21
C GLY A 90 -13.65 -11.97 -2.66
N VAL A 91 -13.90 -10.87 -3.39
CA VAL A 91 -13.19 -10.58 -4.64
C VAL A 91 -11.70 -10.49 -4.33
N ARG A 92 -10.90 -11.19 -5.12
CA ARG A 92 -9.45 -11.23 -4.92
C ARG A 92 -8.81 -9.95 -5.47
N ALA A 93 -7.75 -9.54 -4.80
CA ALA A 93 -6.93 -8.42 -5.23
C ALA A 93 -5.45 -8.84 -5.20
N GLN A 94 -4.71 -8.40 -6.21
CA GLN A 94 -3.26 -8.39 -6.19
C GLN A 94 -2.81 -6.95 -5.95
N GLY A 95 -1.79 -6.75 -5.12
CA GLY A 95 -1.30 -5.41 -4.80
C GLY A 95 0.21 -5.31 -4.78
N TRP A 96 0.70 -4.10 -5.01
CA TRP A 96 2.10 -3.72 -4.89
C TRP A 96 2.20 -2.45 -4.03
N VAL A 97 2.85 -2.56 -2.88
CA VAL A 97 3.19 -1.40 -2.06
C VAL A 97 4.40 -0.72 -2.68
N VAL A 98 4.24 0.52 -3.14
CA VAL A 98 5.29 1.27 -3.81
C VAL A 98 6.15 1.97 -2.78
N LEU A 99 7.45 1.63 -2.76
CA LEU A 99 8.39 2.19 -1.79
C LEU A 99 8.83 3.61 -2.13
N LYS A 100 9.53 3.76 -3.26
CA LYS A 100 10.07 5.03 -3.73
C LYS A 100 10.39 4.96 -5.22
N ASP A 101 10.37 6.12 -5.86
CA ASP A 101 10.82 6.26 -7.24
C ASP A 101 12.35 6.38 -7.26
N VAL A 102 13.01 5.47 -7.98
CA VAL A 102 14.46 5.47 -8.17
C VAL A 102 14.81 5.49 -9.65
N ARG A 103 16.02 5.98 -9.96
CA ARG A 103 16.56 5.86 -11.32
C ARG A 103 16.78 4.38 -11.66
N LEU A 104 16.41 3.97 -12.86
CA LEU A 104 16.53 2.58 -13.32
C LEU A 104 17.94 2.02 -13.13
N GLY A 105 18.98 2.79 -13.49
CA GLY A 105 20.38 2.36 -13.33
C GLY A 105 20.79 2.10 -11.87
N TYR A 106 20.26 2.89 -10.91
CA TYR A 106 20.50 2.65 -9.49
C TYR A 106 19.88 1.33 -9.05
N GLU A 107 18.66 1.04 -9.48
CA GLU A 107 17.97 -0.19 -9.09
C GLU A 107 18.65 -1.44 -9.63
N VAL A 108 19.12 -1.39 -10.89
CA VAL A 108 19.91 -2.47 -11.50
C VAL A 108 21.20 -2.70 -10.73
N TRP A 109 21.95 -1.63 -10.43
CA TRP A 109 23.19 -1.74 -9.64
C TRP A 109 22.95 -2.30 -8.23
N ARG A 110 21.89 -1.85 -7.55
CA ARG A 110 21.49 -2.33 -6.22
C ARG A 110 21.24 -3.83 -6.23
N LEU A 111 20.46 -4.30 -7.21
CA LEU A 111 20.12 -5.71 -7.37
C LEU A 111 21.36 -6.58 -7.65
N LEU A 112 22.27 -6.12 -8.54
CA LEU A 112 23.51 -6.84 -8.85
C LEU A 112 24.42 -7.02 -7.62
N ASN A 113 24.40 -6.07 -6.69
CA ASN A 113 25.19 -6.13 -5.45
C ASN A 113 24.44 -6.81 -4.29
N GLY A 114 23.19 -7.24 -4.49
CA GLY A 114 22.39 -7.89 -3.46
C GLY A 114 21.99 -6.97 -2.30
N PHE A 115 22.01 -5.64 -2.49
CA PHE A 115 21.58 -4.73 -1.44
C PHE A 115 20.06 -4.78 -1.27
N PRO A 116 19.54 -4.81 -0.03
CA PRO A 116 18.10 -4.82 0.20
C PRO A 116 17.44 -3.50 -0.25
N PRO A 117 16.15 -3.52 -0.60
CA PRO A 117 15.39 -2.29 -0.75
C PRO A 117 15.35 -1.56 0.60
N ALA A 118 15.48 -0.23 0.54
CA ALA A 118 15.54 0.59 1.74
C ALA A 118 14.63 1.81 1.61
N ARG A 119 13.87 2.07 2.67
CA ARG A 119 13.14 3.33 2.85
C ARG A 119 14.10 4.40 3.33
N GLU A 120 13.82 5.65 2.97
CA GLU A 120 14.52 6.78 3.60
C GLU A 120 14.09 6.86 5.07
N VAL A 121 15.06 6.65 5.97
CA VAL A 121 14.88 7.00 7.37
C VAL A 121 15.05 8.51 7.41
N LYS A 122 13.95 9.26 7.63
CA LYS A 122 14.08 10.68 7.97
C LYS A 122 15.03 10.78 9.16
N ALA A 123 16.22 11.32 8.93
CA ALA A 123 17.18 11.52 10.00
C ALA A 123 16.50 12.38 11.07
N LYS A 124 16.43 11.86 12.30
CA LYS A 124 15.97 12.66 13.43
C LYS A 124 16.92 13.84 13.54
N GLU A 125 16.38 15.06 13.52
CA GLU A 125 17.19 16.27 13.68
C GLU A 125 18.11 16.10 14.91
N PRO A 126 19.44 16.20 14.74
CA PRO A 126 20.36 16.04 15.86
C PRO A 126 20.10 17.18 16.85
N GLY A 127 19.52 16.84 18.01
CA GLY A 127 19.21 17.79 19.08
C GLY A 127 17.72 17.95 19.42
N ALA A 128 16.80 17.27 18.73
CA ALA A 128 15.39 17.27 19.14
C ALA A 128 15.25 16.67 20.56
N PRO A 129 14.87 17.45 21.59
CA PRO A 129 14.80 16.96 22.95
C PRO A 129 13.83 15.78 23.00
N LEU A 130 14.21 14.72 23.72
CA LEU A 130 13.26 13.71 24.15
C LEU A 130 12.21 14.46 24.96
N GLY A 131 11.02 14.63 24.39
CA GLY A 131 9.92 15.35 25.03
C GLY A 131 9.66 14.81 26.43
N PRO A 132 9.12 15.63 27.35
CA PRO A 132 9.00 15.24 28.74
C PRO A 132 8.21 13.94 28.85
N ALA A 133 8.78 12.95 29.53
CA ALA A 133 8.06 11.75 29.93
C ALA A 133 6.86 12.20 30.76
N GLN A 134 5.66 12.18 30.16
CA GLN A 134 4.43 12.45 30.89
C GLN A 134 4.24 11.33 31.91
N ARG A 135 4.71 11.56 33.14
CA ARG A 135 4.27 10.79 34.30
C ARG A 135 2.83 11.21 34.59
N LYS A 136 1.92 10.24 34.51
CA LYS A 136 0.61 10.33 35.17
C LYS A 136 0.77 10.16 36.67
#